data_AF-A0A925NQ09-F1
#
_entry.id   AF-A0A925NQ09-F1
#
_cell.length_a   1.000
_cell.length_b   1.000
_cell.length_c   1.000
_cell.angle_alpha   90.00
_cell.angle_beta   90.00
_cell.angle_gamma   90.00
#
_symmetry.space_group_name_H-M   'P 1'
#
loop_
_entity.id
_entity.type
_entity.pdbx_description
1 polymer ?
#
loop_
_entity_poly.entity_id
_entity_poly.type
_entity_poly.pdbx_seq_one_letter_code
_entity_poly.pdbx_strand_id
1 'polypeptide(L)'
;DILIEDQRILRERDLDPVLNCINGYPRDENPGPVPTDVFSFHVDSATVETDTWLCTYHGPASEGLRNDEAQRRVDIPETRAELLRLFGGEDNDDFRAYLKENCYDLHYASVPQARPFSFGTGNLWRIAVDYPSSPVPPCIHRAPETRPGQPPRLLLIS
;
A
#
# COMPACT_ATOMS: atom_id res chain seq x y z
N ASP A 1 -8.42 -12.64 22.39
CA ASP A 1 -7.08 -13.01 22.90
C ASP A 1 -5.97 -12.57 21.96
N ILE A 2 -5.89 -13.06 20.72
CA ILE A 2 -4.80 -12.73 19.76
C ILE A 2 -4.61 -11.21 19.56
N LEU A 3 -5.69 -10.46 19.27
CA LEU A 3 -5.63 -9.00 19.03
C LEU A 3 -5.00 -8.21 20.18
N ILE A 4 -5.32 -8.59 21.43
CA ILE A 4 -4.82 -7.89 22.62
C ILE A 4 -3.34 -8.20 22.82
N GLU A 5 -2.95 -9.44 22.55
CA GLU A 5 -1.56 -9.88 22.64
C GLU A 5 -0.68 -9.21 21.57
N ASP A 6 -1.16 -9.14 20.33
CA ASP A 6 -0.44 -8.44 19.25
C ASP A 6 -0.23 -6.95 19.58
N GLN A 7 -1.25 -6.26 20.11
CA GLN A 7 -1.09 -4.89 20.59
C GLN A 7 -0.02 -4.76 21.69
N ARG A 8 0.02 -5.72 22.64
CA ARG A 8 1.02 -5.72 23.72
C ARG A 8 2.44 -5.88 23.14
N ILE A 9 2.63 -6.86 22.28
CA ILE A 9 3.92 -7.19 21.64
C ILE A 9 4.45 -6.03 20.79
N LEU A 10 3.56 -5.29 20.10
CA LEU A 10 3.94 -4.11 19.31
C LEU A 10 4.35 -2.94 20.23
N ARG A 11 3.57 -2.64 21.29
CA ARG A 11 3.93 -1.59 22.26
C ARG A 11 5.25 -1.86 22.98
N GLU A 12 5.56 -3.13 23.27
CA GLU A 12 6.85 -3.53 23.85
C GLU A 12 8.05 -3.32 22.93
N ARG A 13 7.81 -3.01 21.66
CA ARG A 13 8.82 -2.63 20.67
C ARG A 13 8.85 -1.13 20.41
N ASP A 14 8.24 -0.34 21.29
CA ASP A 14 8.09 1.11 21.17
C ASP A 14 7.35 1.54 19.88
N LEU A 15 6.47 0.67 19.38
CA LEU A 15 5.56 0.97 18.28
C LEU A 15 4.23 1.52 18.80
N ASP A 16 3.47 2.20 17.94
CA ASP A 16 2.18 2.83 18.28
C ASP A 16 0.99 2.15 17.57
N PRO A 17 0.59 0.94 18.00
CA PRO A 17 -0.43 0.18 17.29
C PRO A 17 -1.82 0.81 17.45
N VAL A 18 -2.45 1.11 16.32
CA VAL A 18 -3.79 1.69 16.22
C VAL A 18 -4.79 0.66 15.74
N LEU A 19 -5.83 0.43 16.55
CA LEU A 19 -6.96 -0.42 16.17
C LEU A 19 -8.04 0.42 15.48
N ASN A 20 -8.25 0.16 14.19
CA ASN A 20 -9.19 0.85 13.33
C ASN A 20 -10.42 -0.01 13.03
N CYS A 21 -11.60 0.63 13.07
CA CYS A 21 -12.85 0.07 12.58
C CYS A 21 -13.24 0.77 11.29
N ILE A 22 -12.96 0.14 10.15
CA ILE A 22 -13.06 0.73 8.82
C ILE A 22 -14.39 0.32 8.17
N ASN A 23 -15.27 1.29 7.96
CA ASN A 23 -16.54 1.07 7.25
C ASN A 23 -16.36 1.06 5.72
N GLY A 24 -15.24 1.59 5.24
CA GLY A 24 -14.86 1.71 3.84
C GLY A 24 -13.78 2.78 3.69
N TYR A 25 -13.13 2.80 2.54
CA TYR A 25 -12.18 3.85 2.18
C TYR A 25 -12.76 4.71 1.06
N PRO A 26 -12.41 6.01 1.01
CA PRO A 26 -12.69 6.81 -0.17
C PRO A 26 -12.00 6.18 -1.38
N ARG A 27 -12.66 6.23 -2.53
CA ARG A 27 -12.03 5.97 -3.83
C ARG A 27 -11.63 7.31 -4.44
N ASP A 28 -10.63 7.29 -5.29
CA ASP A 28 -10.31 8.45 -6.10
C ASP A 28 -11.49 8.75 -7.04
N GLU A 29 -12.12 9.92 -6.90
CA GLU A 29 -13.24 10.32 -7.76
C GLU A 29 -12.78 10.54 -9.21
N ASN A 30 -11.55 11.03 -9.38
CA ASN A 30 -10.89 11.27 -10.66
C ASN A 30 -9.41 10.84 -10.55
N PRO A 31 -9.10 9.53 -10.63
CA PRO A 31 -7.75 9.01 -10.34
C PRO A 31 -6.68 9.46 -11.35
N GLY A 32 -7.06 10.10 -12.45
CA GLY A 32 -6.13 10.41 -13.53
C GLY A 32 -5.43 9.14 -14.06
N PRO A 33 -4.14 9.22 -14.43
CA PRO A 33 -3.42 8.08 -15.02
C PRO A 33 -2.99 7.01 -14.00
N VAL A 34 -2.99 7.32 -12.70
CA VAL A 34 -2.53 6.42 -11.63
C VAL A 34 -3.47 6.55 -10.42
N PRO A 35 -4.28 5.52 -10.10
CA PRO A 35 -5.05 5.51 -8.87
C PRO A 35 -4.11 5.43 -7.66
N THR A 36 -4.31 6.34 -6.71
CA THR A 36 -3.54 6.50 -5.49
C THR A 36 -4.26 6.04 -4.23
N ASP A 37 -5.53 5.66 -4.34
CA ASP A 37 -6.27 5.09 -3.22
C ASP A 37 -5.70 3.73 -2.77
N VAL A 38 -6.10 3.32 -1.55
CA VAL A 38 -5.61 2.11 -0.89
C VAL A 38 -6.00 0.80 -1.59
N PHE A 39 -6.91 0.83 -2.58
CA PHE A 39 -7.28 -0.36 -3.37
C PHE A 39 -6.30 -0.61 -4.52
N SER A 40 -5.53 0.41 -4.91
CA SER A 40 -4.38 0.27 -5.79
C SER A 40 -3.27 -0.50 -5.07
N PHE A 41 -2.58 -1.42 -5.76
CA PHE A 41 -1.38 -2.03 -5.20
C PHE A 41 -0.33 -0.95 -5.00
N HIS A 42 0.14 -0.80 -3.78
CA HIS A 42 1.10 0.23 -3.38
C HIS A 42 2.15 -0.32 -2.43
N VAL A 43 3.16 0.50 -2.21
CA VAL A 43 4.13 0.33 -1.14
C VAL A 43 4.01 1.51 -0.20
N ASP A 44 4.18 1.27 1.09
CA ASP A 44 4.42 2.36 2.05
C ASP A 44 5.83 2.90 1.85
N SER A 45 6.09 4.15 2.23
CA SER A 45 7.43 4.73 2.22
C SER A 45 7.73 5.45 3.53
N ALA A 46 9.00 5.53 3.89
CA ALA A 46 9.43 6.22 5.11
C ALA A 46 10.74 6.97 4.90
N THR A 47 10.92 8.05 5.68
CA THR A 47 12.18 8.81 5.73
C THR A 47 13.15 8.26 6.78
N VAL A 48 12.68 7.35 7.63
CA VAL A 48 13.45 6.67 8.67
C VAL A 48 13.28 5.16 8.54
N GLU A 49 14.25 4.40 9.05
CA GLU A 49 14.18 2.94 9.04
C GLU A 49 13.00 2.48 9.90
N THR A 50 12.01 1.85 9.25
CA THR A 50 10.82 1.30 9.90
C THR A 50 10.21 0.20 9.03
N ASP A 51 9.38 -0.63 9.65
CA ASP A 51 8.46 -1.54 8.97
C ASP A 51 7.02 -1.13 9.33
N THR A 52 6.06 -1.40 8.44
CA THR A 52 4.64 -1.33 8.79
C THR A 52 4.22 -2.67 9.38
N TRP A 53 3.39 -2.65 10.43
CA TRP A 53 2.76 -3.85 10.96
C TRP A 53 1.27 -3.85 10.66
N LEU A 54 0.72 -4.98 10.19
CA LEU A 54 -0.66 -5.04 9.70
C LEU A 54 -1.34 -6.37 10.06
N CYS A 55 -2.55 -6.30 10.64
CA CYS A 55 -3.40 -7.47 10.86
C CYS A 55 -4.89 -7.13 10.72
N THR A 56 -5.63 -7.90 9.92
CA THR A 56 -7.10 -7.87 9.97
C THR A 56 -7.59 -8.90 10.99
N TYR A 57 -8.45 -8.52 11.93
CA TYR A 57 -9.10 -9.45 12.86
C TYR A 57 -10.58 -9.71 12.54
N HIS A 58 -11.22 -8.82 11.80
CA HIS A 58 -12.59 -9.01 11.32
C HIS A 58 -12.77 -8.39 9.94
N GLY A 59 -13.56 -9.04 9.08
CA GLY A 59 -13.76 -8.62 7.68
C GLY A 59 -12.66 -9.11 6.73
N PRO A 60 -12.67 -8.64 5.48
CA PRO A 60 -11.69 -9.05 4.46
C PRO A 60 -10.26 -8.61 4.81
N ALA A 61 -9.29 -9.47 4.50
CA ALA A 61 -7.87 -9.19 4.71
C ALA A 61 -7.27 -8.37 3.57
N SER A 62 -6.17 -7.66 3.86
CA SER A 62 -5.32 -7.10 2.79
C SER A 62 -4.73 -8.22 1.92
N GLU A 63 -4.34 -7.85 0.71
CA GLU A 63 -3.67 -8.74 -0.23
C GLU A 63 -2.28 -8.18 -0.55
N GLY A 64 -1.32 -9.08 -0.70
CA GLY A 64 0.02 -8.79 -1.21
C GLY A 64 0.20 -9.24 -2.64
N LEU A 65 1.23 -8.68 -3.27
CA LEU A 65 1.69 -9.04 -4.60
C LEU A 65 3.21 -9.24 -4.54
N ARG A 66 3.73 -10.25 -5.26
CA ARG A 66 5.18 -10.44 -5.34
C ARG A 66 5.81 -9.34 -6.19
N ASN A 67 7.02 -8.92 -5.84
CA ASN A 67 7.71 -7.84 -6.58
C ASN A 67 7.97 -8.20 -8.06
N ASP A 68 8.15 -9.48 -8.38
CA ASP A 68 8.30 -9.97 -9.76
C ASP A 68 6.97 -10.12 -10.52
N GLU A 69 5.84 -9.99 -9.85
CA GLU A 69 4.49 -10.00 -10.42
C GLU A 69 3.89 -8.58 -10.56
N ALA A 70 4.70 -7.56 -10.33
CA ALA A 70 4.28 -6.17 -10.29
C ALA A 70 5.14 -5.28 -11.18
N GLN A 71 4.54 -4.26 -11.77
CA GLN A 71 5.22 -3.20 -12.50
C GLN A 71 4.79 -1.84 -11.93
N ARG A 72 5.73 -0.95 -11.62
CA ARG A 72 5.38 0.42 -11.21
C ARG A 72 4.59 1.10 -12.31
N ARG A 73 3.51 1.76 -11.95
CA ARG A 73 2.63 2.43 -12.93
C ARG A 73 3.35 3.54 -13.68
N VAL A 74 4.23 4.27 -12.99
CA VAL A 74 5.05 5.34 -13.60
C VAL A 74 6.10 4.85 -14.60
N ASP A 75 6.37 3.54 -14.64
CA ASP A 75 7.27 2.90 -15.60
C ASP A 75 6.53 2.31 -16.82
N ILE A 76 5.18 2.32 -16.81
CA ILE A 76 4.37 1.92 -17.96
C ILE A 76 4.40 3.06 -18.99
N PRO A 77 4.80 2.82 -20.25
CA PRO A 77 5.04 3.89 -21.23
C PRO A 77 3.85 4.84 -21.42
N GLU A 78 2.64 4.30 -21.54
CA GLU A 78 1.42 5.09 -21.76
C GLU A 78 1.08 5.94 -20.53
N THR A 79 1.21 5.36 -19.34
CA THR A 79 1.01 6.06 -18.07
C THR A 79 2.05 7.16 -17.89
N ARG A 80 3.33 6.89 -18.17
CA ARG A 80 4.42 7.86 -18.05
C ARG A 80 4.24 9.03 -19.01
N ALA A 81 3.86 8.75 -20.26
CA ALA A 81 3.60 9.79 -21.26
C ALA A 81 2.45 10.71 -20.84
N GLU A 82 1.38 10.15 -20.28
CA GLU A 82 0.25 10.95 -19.79
C GLU A 82 0.61 11.79 -18.55
N LEU A 83 1.35 11.21 -17.61
CA LEU A 83 1.87 11.94 -16.44
C LEU A 83 2.78 13.10 -16.86
N LEU A 84 3.66 12.88 -17.85
CA LEU A 84 4.54 13.93 -18.37
C LEU A 84 3.74 15.04 -19.07
N ARG A 85 2.69 14.67 -19.82
CA ARG A 85 1.76 15.63 -20.44
C ARG A 85 1.04 16.48 -19.39
N LEU A 86 0.62 15.89 -18.27
CA LEU A 86 -0.01 16.60 -17.17
C LEU A 86 0.97 17.51 -16.41
N PHE A 87 2.22 17.07 -16.25
CA PHE A 87 3.29 17.87 -15.66
C PHE A 87 3.66 19.09 -16.53
N GLY A 88 3.65 18.94 -17.85
CA GLY A 88 3.91 20.03 -18.80
C GLY A 88 5.38 20.42 -18.94
N GLY A 89 6.30 19.56 -18.48
CA GLY A 89 7.76 19.77 -18.50
C GLY A 89 8.52 18.62 -19.14
N GLU A 90 9.82 18.52 -18.83
CA GLU A 90 10.71 17.45 -19.30
C GLU A 90 10.78 16.30 -18.28
N ASP A 91 11.19 15.11 -18.73
CA ASP A 91 11.43 13.95 -17.85
C ASP A 91 12.76 14.11 -17.09
N ASN A 92 12.75 14.95 -16.05
CA ASN A 92 13.91 15.36 -15.28
C ASN A 92 13.69 15.21 -13.75
N ASP A 93 14.54 15.82 -12.92
CA ASP A 93 14.39 15.79 -11.45
C ASP A 93 13.10 16.45 -10.97
N ASP A 94 12.63 17.51 -11.62
CA ASP A 94 11.38 18.16 -11.27
C ASP A 94 10.18 17.24 -11.54
N PHE A 95 10.23 16.47 -12.63
CA PHE A 95 9.21 15.45 -12.89
C PHE A 95 9.26 14.32 -11.84
N ARG A 96 10.45 13.89 -11.41
CA ARG A 96 10.58 12.92 -10.30
C ARG A 96 9.99 13.45 -9.00
N ALA A 97 10.21 14.72 -8.68
CA ALA A 97 9.61 15.38 -7.51
C ALA A 97 8.08 15.41 -7.63
N TYR A 98 7.55 15.80 -8.81
CA TYR A 98 6.11 15.78 -9.09
C TYR A 98 5.48 14.39 -8.88
N LEU A 99 6.12 13.32 -9.38
CA LEU A 99 5.62 11.96 -9.17
C LEU A 99 5.53 11.61 -7.68
N LYS A 100 6.55 11.96 -6.90
CA LYS A 100 6.61 11.70 -5.47
C LYS A 100 5.60 12.53 -4.66
N GLU A 101 5.46 13.81 -4.98
CA GLU A 101 4.50 14.71 -4.33
C GLU A 101 3.05 14.26 -4.52
N ASN A 102 2.76 13.58 -5.63
CA ASN A 102 1.45 13.01 -5.94
C ASN A 102 1.38 11.50 -5.61
N CYS A 103 2.39 10.94 -4.95
CA CYS A 103 2.52 9.51 -4.60
C CYS A 103 2.49 8.53 -5.78
N TYR A 104 2.56 8.98 -7.04
CA TYR A 104 2.39 8.12 -8.22
C TYR A 104 3.46 7.03 -8.32
N ASP A 105 4.67 7.32 -7.84
CA ASP A 105 5.81 6.40 -7.82
C ASP A 105 5.67 5.22 -6.87
N LEU A 106 4.69 5.26 -5.95
CA LEU A 106 4.43 4.21 -4.98
C LEU A 106 3.42 3.15 -5.47
N HIS A 107 2.79 3.35 -6.63
CA HIS A 107 1.72 2.48 -7.12
C HIS A 107 2.14 1.53 -8.23
N TYR A 108 1.59 0.32 -8.19
CA TYR A 108 1.93 -0.80 -9.05
C TYR A 108 0.70 -1.35 -9.77
N ALA A 109 0.92 -1.85 -10.97
CA ALA A 109 -0.02 -2.69 -11.70
C ALA A 109 0.44 -4.15 -11.58
N SER A 110 -0.52 -5.06 -11.47
CA SER A 110 -0.26 -6.50 -11.58
C SER A 110 0.04 -6.87 -13.02
N VAL A 111 1.07 -7.70 -13.25
CA VAL A 111 1.31 -8.29 -14.57
C VAL A 111 0.21 -9.31 -14.91
N PRO A 112 -0.01 -9.68 -16.19
CA PRO A 112 -1.18 -10.48 -16.60
C PRO A 112 -1.36 -11.83 -15.91
N GLN A 113 -0.29 -12.43 -15.36
CA GLN A 113 -0.33 -13.74 -14.68
C GLN A 113 -0.07 -13.66 -13.17
N ALA A 114 -0.05 -12.45 -12.64
CA ALA A 114 0.15 -12.19 -11.22
C ALA A 114 -0.82 -12.97 -10.34
N ARG A 115 -0.35 -13.40 -9.16
CA ARG A 115 -1.16 -14.14 -8.20
C ARG A 115 -1.14 -13.43 -6.84
N PRO A 116 -2.06 -12.48 -6.62
CA PRO A 116 -2.23 -11.89 -5.31
C PRO A 116 -2.43 -12.96 -4.24
N PHE A 117 -1.83 -12.73 -3.08
CA PHE A 117 -1.97 -13.63 -1.93
C PHE A 117 -2.61 -12.88 -0.76
N SER A 118 -3.51 -13.55 -0.06
CA SER A 118 -4.15 -12.95 1.12
C SER A 118 -3.20 -12.93 2.30
N PHE A 119 -3.23 -11.84 3.06
CA PHE A 119 -2.58 -11.78 4.37
C PHE A 119 -3.34 -12.64 5.41
N GLY A 120 -4.60 -12.98 5.15
CA GLY A 120 -5.44 -13.74 6.07
C GLY A 120 -5.91 -12.94 7.29
N THR A 121 -6.76 -13.55 8.09
CA THR A 121 -7.33 -12.95 9.32
C THR A 121 -6.59 -13.48 10.54
N GLY A 122 -6.23 -12.60 11.47
CA GLY A 122 -5.49 -12.96 12.69
C GLY A 122 -4.01 -13.25 12.47
N ASN A 123 -3.48 -12.93 11.29
CA ASN A 123 -2.06 -13.03 10.97
C ASN A 123 -1.45 -11.63 11.07
N LEU A 124 -0.57 -11.41 12.06
CA LEU A 124 0.19 -10.17 12.18
C LEU A 124 1.37 -10.19 11.19
N TRP A 125 1.30 -9.34 10.17
CA TRP A 125 2.36 -9.19 9.18
C TRP A 125 3.27 -8.02 9.54
N ARG A 126 4.57 -8.23 9.35
CA ARG A 126 5.56 -7.15 9.27
C ARG A 126 5.94 -6.97 7.81
N ILE A 127 5.70 -5.80 7.26
CA ILE A 127 5.91 -5.51 5.84
C ILE A 127 6.95 -4.40 5.68
N ALA A 128 7.91 -4.63 4.79
CA ALA A 128 8.95 -3.66 4.51
C ALA A 128 8.38 -2.47 3.74
N VAL A 129 8.80 -1.26 4.11
CA VAL A 129 8.48 -0.01 3.42
C VAL A 129 9.58 0.35 2.43
N ASP A 130 9.28 1.25 1.49
CA ASP A 130 10.30 1.84 0.63
C ASP A 130 11.17 2.78 1.47
N TYR A 131 12.38 2.31 1.76
CA TYR A 131 13.40 3.00 2.54
C TYR A 131 14.78 2.69 1.93
N PRO A 132 15.63 3.70 1.66
CA PRO A 132 16.88 3.51 0.91
C PRO A 132 17.83 2.43 1.43
N SER A 133 17.87 2.20 2.75
CA SER A 133 18.77 1.22 3.37
C SER A 133 18.09 -0.12 3.67
N SER A 134 16.84 -0.32 3.24
CA SER A 134 16.14 -1.59 3.44
C SER A 134 16.88 -2.74 2.72
N PRO A 135 17.13 -3.89 3.39
CA PRO A 135 17.83 -5.01 2.78
C PRO A 135 16.95 -5.83 1.82
N VAL A 136 15.65 -5.54 1.76
CA VAL A 136 14.67 -6.25 0.95
C VAL A 136 13.78 -5.26 0.19
N PRO A 137 13.21 -5.65 -0.96
CA PRO A 137 12.23 -4.82 -1.65
C PRO A 137 11.01 -4.53 -0.75
N PRO A 138 10.36 -3.37 -0.95
CA PRO A 138 9.15 -3.04 -0.21
C PRO A 138 8.01 -4.00 -0.54
N CYS A 139 7.12 -4.21 0.43
CA CYS A 139 5.97 -5.08 0.26
C CYS A 139 4.88 -4.38 -0.55
N ILE A 140 4.55 -4.95 -1.71
CA ILE A 140 3.46 -4.46 -2.55
C ILE A 140 2.17 -5.05 -2.01
N HIS A 141 1.24 -4.20 -1.59
CA HIS A 141 0.01 -4.62 -0.95
C HIS A 141 -1.15 -3.66 -1.24
N ARG A 142 -2.36 -4.06 -0.86
CA ARG A 142 -3.56 -3.21 -0.97
C ARG A 142 -4.61 -3.57 0.07
N ALA A 143 -5.52 -2.65 0.31
CA ALA A 143 -6.76 -2.91 1.01
C ALA A 143 -7.74 -3.72 0.14
N PRO A 144 -8.57 -4.59 0.74
CA PRO A 144 -9.63 -5.28 0.03
C PRO A 144 -10.77 -4.32 -0.32
N GLU A 145 -11.48 -4.60 -1.41
CA GLU A 145 -12.65 -3.80 -1.78
C GLU A 145 -13.74 -3.86 -0.71
N THR A 146 -14.34 -2.70 -0.41
CA THR A 146 -15.54 -2.62 0.40
C THR A 146 -16.77 -2.83 -0.47
N ARG A 147 -17.59 -3.84 -0.18
CA ARG A 147 -18.84 -4.11 -0.90
C ARG A 147 -20.05 -3.60 -0.12
N PRO A 148 -21.13 -3.17 -0.79
CA PRO A 148 -22.37 -2.79 -0.11
C PRO A 148 -22.86 -3.89 0.84
N GLY A 149 -23.18 -3.51 2.08
CA GLY A 149 -23.69 -4.41 3.11
C GLY A 149 -22.61 -5.26 3.82
N GLN A 150 -21.33 -5.09 3.51
CA GLN A 150 -20.27 -5.74 4.29
C GLN A 150 -20.13 -5.11 5.68
N PRO A 151 -19.86 -5.92 6.72
CA PRO A 151 -19.55 -5.39 8.04
C PRO A 151 -18.20 -4.65 8.01
N PRO A 152 -17.98 -3.72 8.97
CA PRO A 152 -16.73 -2.97 9.05
C PRO A 152 -15.52 -3.90 9.24
N ARG A 153 -14.39 -3.55 8.61
CA ARG A 153 -13.12 -4.24 8.80
C ARG A 153 -12.47 -3.78 10.10
N LEU A 154 -12.10 -4.72 10.95
CA LEU A 154 -11.30 -4.47 12.15
C LEU A 154 -9.83 -4.72 11.83
N LEU A 155 -9.04 -3.64 11.80
CA LEU A 155 -7.64 -3.63 11.37
C LEU A 155 -6.76 -3.08 12.50
N LEU A 156 -5.69 -3.79 12.85
CA LEU A 156 -4.59 -3.24 13.62
C LEU A 156 -3.48 -2.86 12.65
N ILE A 157 -2.98 -1.64 12.78
CA ILE A 157 -1.83 -1.14 12.03
C ILE A 157 -0.87 -0.45 13.00
N SER A 158 0.43 -0.56 12.77
CA SER A 158 1.47 0.17 13.51
C SER A 158 2.62 0.58 12.63
#